data_AF-A0A1H0RYW3-F1
#
_entry.id   AF-A0A1H0RYW3-F1
#
_cell.length_a   1.000
_cell.length_b   1.000
_cell.length_c   1.000
_cell.angle_alpha   90.00
_cell.angle_beta   90.00
_cell.angle_gamma   90.00
#
_symmetry.space_group_name_H-M   'P 1'
#
loop_
_entity.id
_entity.type
_entity.pdbx_description
1 polymer ?
#
loop_
_entity_poly.entity_id
_entity_poly.type
_entity_poly.pdbx_seq_one_letter_code
_entity_poly.pdbx_strand_id
1 'polypeptide(L)'
;MRLEEGVDLSPSEIIDPLKQLISERAAVPKEVFILDLILLTAIGKVFKSKLRWLAIETVYRRVLSGLGAQGVSLDIRVCDDPSYGSLATIALELAPESDDTVIRRQVTDLLGPYSIRYDLEFILV
;
A
#
# COMPACT_ATOMS: atom_id res chain seq x y z
N MET A 1 -9.20 -17.30 -5.99
CA MET A 1 -8.11 -18.26 -6.25
C MET A 1 -7.32 -18.40 -4.96
N ARG A 2 -7.14 -19.62 -4.47
CA ARG A 2 -6.34 -19.92 -3.27
C ARG A 2 -5.21 -20.83 -3.73
N LEU A 3 -3.98 -20.58 -3.28
CA LEU A 3 -2.84 -21.46 -3.53
C LEU A 3 -2.84 -22.59 -2.49
N GLU A 4 -2.33 -23.76 -2.88
CA GLU A 4 -2.06 -24.82 -1.91
C GLU A 4 -0.91 -24.40 -0.97
N GLU A 5 -0.92 -24.92 0.26
CA GLU A 5 0.12 -24.60 1.25
C GLU A 5 1.50 -25.09 0.76
N GLY A 6 2.51 -24.22 0.87
CA GLY A 6 3.89 -24.52 0.46
C GLY A 6 4.21 -24.22 -1.01
N VAL A 7 3.25 -23.69 -1.79
CA VAL A 7 3.50 -23.22 -3.15
C VAL A 7 4.09 -21.81 -3.12
N ASP A 8 5.38 -21.71 -3.44
CA ASP A 8 6.06 -20.43 -3.68
C ASP A 8 5.94 -20.09 -5.17
N LEU A 9 5.11 -19.10 -5.49
CA LEU A 9 4.91 -18.61 -6.85
C LEU A 9 5.28 -17.13 -6.88
N SER A 10 5.94 -16.72 -7.96
CA SER A 10 6.14 -15.31 -8.24
C SER A 10 4.93 -14.71 -8.96
N PRO A 11 4.68 -13.39 -8.82
CA PRO A 11 3.65 -12.70 -9.59
C PRO A 11 3.77 -12.89 -11.11
N SER A 12 4.99 -12.99 -11.66
CA SER A 12 5.24 -13.20 -13.09
C SER A 12 4.77 -14.57 -13.58
N GLU A 13 4.97 -15.61 -12.78
CA GLU A 13 4.50 -16.98 -13.07
C GLU A 13 2.97 -17.07 -13.13
N ILE A 14 2.26 -16.08 -12.58
CA ILE A 14 0.80 -15.96 -12.66
C ILE A 14 0.39 -15.11 -13.87
N ILE A 15 1.02 -13.95 -14.08
CA ILE A 15 0.61 -12.99 -15.13
C ILE A 15 0.89 -13.52 -16.54
N ASP A 16 2.02 -14.18 -16.77
CA ASP A 16 2.43 -14.57 -18.12
C ASP A 16 1.49 -15.61 -18.77
N PRO A 17 1.04 -16.67 -18.06
CA PRO A 17 -0.02 -17.54 -18.57
C PRO A 17 -1.35 -16.81 -18.81
N LEU A 18 -1.72 -15.86 -17.94
CA LEU A 18 -2.99 -15.11 -18.06
C LEU A 18 -3.04 -14.25 -19.33
N LYS A 19 -1.91 -13.69 -19.77
CA LYS A 19 -1.82 -12.92 -21.04
C LYS A 19 -2.24 -13.76 -22.26
N GLN A 20 -2.00 -15.06 -22.23
CA GLN A 20 -2.36 -15.97 -23.34
C GLN A 20 -3.82 -16.42 -23.27
N LEU A 21 -4.40 -16.46 -22.06
CA LEU A 21 -5.78 -16.91 -21.81
C LEU A 21 -6.82 -15.80 -21.97
N ILE A 22 -6.45 -14.55 -21.67
CA ILE A 22 -7.36 -13.41 -21.71
C ILE A 22 -7.21 -12.70 -23.06
N SER A 23 -8.17 -12.93 -23.97
CA SER A 23 -8.18 -12.31 -25.30
C SER A 23 -8.32 -10.79 -25.26
N GLU A 24 -9.02 -10.26 -24.25
CA GLU A 24 -9.18 -8.82 -24.07
C GLU A 24 -7.98 -8.22 -23.32
N ARG A 25 -7.14 -7.48 -24.04
CA ARG A 25 -5.91 -6.88 -23.47
C ARG A 25 -6.15 -5.99 -22.24
N ALA A 26 -7.32 -5.35 -22.14
CA ALA A 26 -7.68 -4.50 -21.01
C ALA A 26 -7.99 -5.30 -19.73
N ALA A 27 -8.41 -6.56 -19.86
CA ALA A 27 -8.74 -7.44 -18.75
C ALA A 27 -7.50 -8.17 -18.16
N VAL A 28 -6.34 -8.10 -18.84
CA VAL A 28 -5.09 -8.64 -18.33
C VAL A 28 -4.61 -7.83 -17.11
N PRO A 29 -4.43 -8.45 -15.94
CA PRO A 29 -3.91 -7.77 -14.75
C PRO A 29 -2.57 -7.10 -15.02
N LYS A 30 -2.39 -5.88 -14.51
CA LYS A 30 -1.11 -5.15 -14.61
C LYS A 30 -0.11 -5.58 -13.54
N GLU A 31 -0.62 -5.99 -12.38
CA GLU A 31 0.16 -6.38 -11.23
C GLU A 31 -0.61 -7.46 -10.46
N VAL A 32 0.12 -8.35 -9.79
CA VAL A 32 -0.43 -9.42 -8.96
C VAL A 32 0.25 -9.34 -7.60
N PHE A 33 -0.57 -9.30 -6.56
CA PHE A 33 -0.13 -9.32 -5.17
C PHE A 33 -0.49 -10.68 -4.57
N ILE A 34 0.51 -11.35 -4.00
CA ILE A 34 0.32 -12.61 -3.29
C ILE A 34 0.16 -12.27 -1.82
N LEU A 35 -0.90 -12.78 -1.23
CA LEU A 35 -1.26 -12.56 0.17
C LEU A 35 -1.30 -13.90 0.87
N ASP A 36 -0.70 -13.98 2.05
CA ASP A 36 -0.70 -15.21 2.87
C ASP A 36 -2.12 -15.67 3.21
N LEU A 37 -3.02 -14.70 3.42
CA LEU A 37 -4.41 -14.95 3.69
C LEU A 37 -5.29 -13.94 2.95
N ILE A 38 -6.36 -14.44 2.33
CA ILE A 38 -7.38 -13.55 1.79
C ILE A 38 -8.17 -12.89 2.94
N LEU A 39 -8.28 -11.57 2.88
CA LEU A 39 -9.00 -10.81 3.89
C LEU A 39 -10.52 -11.02 3.72
N LEU A 40 -11.14 -11.61 4.72
CA LEU A 40 -12.58 -11.88 4.76
C LEU A 40 -13.28 -10.99 5.81
N THR A 41 -14.56 -10.72 5.59
CA THR A 41 -15.45 -10.14 6.59
C THR A 41 -15.86 -11.20 7.62
N ALA A 42 -16.51 -10.77 8.71
CA ALA A 42 -17.02 -11.69 9.74
C ALA A 42 -17.99 -12.76 9.20
N ILE A 43 -18.60 -12.53 8.04
CA ILE A 43 -19.50 -13.46 7.35
C ILE A 43 -18.80 -14.24 6.22
N GLY A 44 -17.46 -14.25 6.19
CA GLY A 44 -16.67 -15.05 5.25
C GLY A 44 -16.62 -14.54 3.81
N LYS A 45 -17.05 -13.30 3.53
CA LYS A 45 -16.99 -12.71 2.19
C LYS A 45 -15.70 -11.90 2.00
N VAL A 46 -15.21 -11.79 0.77
CA VAL A 46 -14.03 -10.96 0.45
C VAL A 46 -14.22 -9.53 0.95
N PHE A 47 -13.31 -9.07 1.80
CA PHE A 47 -13.34 -7.74 2.38
C PHE A 47 -12.66 -6.73 1.45
N LYS A 48 -13.40 -6.33 0.39
CA LYS A 48 -12.89 -5.43 -0.65
C LYS A 48 -12.30 -4.12 -0.11
N SER A 49 -12.91 -3.50 0.89
CA SER A 49 -12.38 -2.26 1.48
C SER A 49 -11.00 -2.49 2.10
N LYS A 50 -10.83 -3.56 2.89
CA LYS A 50 -9.55 -3.89 3.51
C LYS A 50 -8.47 -4.24 2.48
N LEU A 51 -8.84 -4.88 1.36
CA LEU A 51 -7.91 -5.08 0.23
C LEU A 51 -7.49 -3.77 -0.43
N ARG A 52 -8.40 -2.78 -0.55
CA ARG A 52 -8.04 -1.44 -1.05
C ARG A 52 -7.08 -0.74 -0.09
N TRP A 53 -7.32 -0.83 1.22
CA TRP A 53 -6.44 -0.26 2.24
C TRP A 53 -5.04 -0.85 2.14
N LEU A 54 -4.93 -2.17 2.06
CA LEU A 54 -3.64 -2.85 1.89
C LEU A 54 -2.91 -2.41 0.61
N ALA A 55 -3.64 -2.22 -0.50
CA ALA A 55 -3.06 -1.71 -1.74
C ALA A 55 -2.51 -0.28 -1.58
N ILE A 56 -3.25 0.60 -0.90
CA ILE A 56 -2.82 1.97 -0.60
C ILE A 56 -1.57 1.95 0.29
N GLU A 57 -1.58 1.17 1.38
CA GLU A 57 -0.43 1.00 2.28
C GLU A 57 0.81 0.53 1.52
N THR A 58 0.65 -0.46 0.63
CA THR A 58 1.75 -1.02 -0.17
C THR A 58 2.35 0.03 -1.11
N VAL A 59 1.50 0.77 -1.83
CA VAL A 59 1.95 1.82 -2.75
C VAL A 59 2.64 2.94 -1.99
N TYR A 60 2.05 3.42 -0.89
CA TYR A 60 2.61 4.52 -0.11
C TYR A 60 3.94 4.12 0.53
N ARG A 61 4.05 2.90 1.07
CA ARG A 61 5.32 2.39 1.61
C ARG A 61 6.40 2.32 0.54
N ARG A 62 6.05 1.92 -0.69
CA ARG A 62 6.97 1.90 -1.82
C ARG A 62 7.42 3.31 -2.21
N VAL A 63 6.48 4.24 -2.35
CA VAL A 63 6.75 5.63 -2.76
C VAL A 63 7.60 6.37 -1.72
N LEU A 64 7.33 6.14 -0.43
CA LEU A 64 8.02 6.81 0.68
C LEU A 64 9.27 6.06 1.16
N SER A 65 9.58 4.89 0.61
CA SER A 65 10.72 4.05 1.03
C SER A 65 12.07 4.79 1.03
N GLY A 66 12.24 5.78 0.15
CA GLY A 66 13.44 6.61 0.08
C GLY A 66 13.69 7.48 1.32
N LEU A 67 12.67 7.74 2.13
CA LEU A 67 12.82 8.49 3.40
C LEU A 67 13.59 7.68 4.45
N GLY A 68 13.56 6.35 4.38
CA GLY A 68 14.32 5.49 5.30
C GLY A 68 15.83 5.72 5.24
N ALA A 69 16.36 6.09 4.06
CA ALA A 69 17.77 6.44 3.90
C ALA A 69 18.16 7.76 4.62
N GLN A 70 17.18 8.57 5.02
CA GLN A 70 17.36 9.80 5.77
C GLN A 70 17.18 9.59 7.29
N GLY A 71 17.11 8.33 7.74
CA GLY A 71 16.90 7.99 9.15
C GLY A 71 15.44 8.11 9.62
N VAL A 72 14.49 8.20 8.69
CA VAL A 72 13.06 8.28 9.01
C VAL A 72 12.45 6.88 9.09
N SER A 73 11.93 6.51 10.24
CA SER A 73 11.13 5.30 10.41
C SER A 73 9.65 5.60 10.09
N LEU A 74 8.98 4.67 9.42
CA LEU A 74 7.67 4.92 8.79
C LEU A 74 6.68 3.78 9.06
N ASP A 75 5.57 4.14 9.69
CA ASP A 75 4.37 3.30 9.81
C ASP A 75 3.22 3.92 9.01
N ILE A 76 2.56 3.11 8.18
CA ILE A 76 1.41 3.55 7.39
C ILE A 76 0.25 2.62 7.72
N ARG A 77 -0.88 3.23 8.06
CA ARG A 77 -2.14 2.53 8.27
C ARG A 77 -3.24 3.19 7.48
N VAL A 78 -4.08 2.40 6.84
CA VAL A 78 -5.23 2.90 6.10
C VAL A 78 -6.51 2.33 6.68
N CYS A 79 -7.45 3.22 6.98
CA CYS A 79 -8.75 2.86 7.53
C CYS A 79 -9.89 3.54 6.77
N ASP A 80 -11.11 3.11 7.10
CA ASP A 80 -12.33 3.76 6.60
C ASP A 80 -12.44 5.16 7.21
N ASP A 81 -12.80 6.13 6.38
CA ASP A 81 -13.12 7.48 6.85
C ASP A 81 -14.50 7.91 6.33
N PRO A 82 -15.41 8.40 7.19
CA PRO A 82 -16.76 8.78 6.77
C PRO A 82 -16.83 9.91 5.74
N SER A 83 -15.81 10.76 5.68
CA SER A 83 -15.79 11.97 4.83
C SER A 83 -15.06 11.73 3.52
N TYR A 84 -13.95 10.99 3.56
CA TYR A 84 -13.05 10.78 2.43
C TYR A 84 -13.08 9.34 1.90
N GLY A 85 -13.87 8.47 2.51
CA GLY A 85 -13.98 7.04 2.20
C GLY A 85 -12.80 6.22 2.69
N SER A 86 -11.58 6.72 2.58
CA SER A 86 -10.39 6.12 3.21
C SER A 86 -9.39 7.19 3.60
N LEU A 87 -8.77 7.01 4.76
CA LEU A 87 -7.74 7.89 5.29
C LEU A 87 -6.47 7.09 5.54
N ALA A 88 -5.35 7.57 5.01
CA ALA A 88 -4.02 7.04 5.29
C ALA A 88 -3.37 7.85 6.42
N THR A 89 -3.10 7.21 7.56
CA THR A 89 -2.29 7.81 8.62
C THR A 89 -0.84 7.38 8.41
N ILE A 90 0.06 8.35 8.25
CA ILE A 90 1.49 8.13 8.05
C ILE A 90 2.21 8.66 9.28
N ALA A 91 2.66 7.74 10.13
CA ALA A 91 3.49 8.06 11.28
C ALA A 91 4.97 8.05 10.87
N LEU A 92 5.66 9.14 11.18
CA LEU A 92 7.05 9.41 10.82
C LEU A 92 7.83 9.62 12.11
N GLU A 93 8.72 8.68 12.41
CA GLU A 93 9.70 8.80 13.48
C GLU A 93 10.95 9.47 12.93
N LEU A 94 11.27 10.65 13.47
CA LEU A 94 12.38 11.47 13.02
C LEU A 94 13.54 11.43 14.01
N ALA A 95 14.77 11.43 13.48
CA ALA A 95 15.95 11.70 14.29
C ALA A 95 15.92 13.14 14.82
N PRO A 96 16.52 13.45 15.99
CA PRO A 96 16.47 14.77 16.62
C PRO A 96 16.99 15.92 15.74
N GLU A 97 17.92 15.62 14.82
CA GLU A 97 18.49 16.58 13.87
C GLU A 97 17.66 16.77 12.59
N SER A 98 16.57 16.02 12.42
CA SER A 98 15.74 16.06 11.21
C SER A 98 14.72 17.19 11.29
N ASP A 99 14.57 17.93 10.19
CA ASP A 99 13.59 19.01 10.06
C ASP A 99 12.24 18.44 9.55
N ASP A 100 11.22 18.46 10.40
CA ASP A 100 9.88 17.98 10.08
C ASP A 100 9.24 18.73 8.90
N THR A 101 9.58 20.01 8.70
CA THR A 101 9.07 20.83 7.60
C THR A 101 9.63 20.35 6.26
N VAL A 102 10.91 19.97 6.23
CA VAL A 102 11.56 19.42 5.03
C VAL A 102 10.94 18.06 4.68
N ILE A 103 10.78 17.18 5.67
CA ILE A 103 10.18 15.85 5.45
C ILE A 103 8.72 15.97 5.02
N ARG A 104 7.92 16.84 5.66
CA ARG A 104 6.54 17.11 5.26
C ARG A 104 6.44 17.53 3.79
N ARG A 105 7.32 18.42 3.33
CA ARG A 105 7.35 18.86 1.93
C ARG A 105 7.69 17.70 1.00
N GLN A 106 8.72 16.91 1.32
CA GLN A 106 9.08 15.74 0.53
C GLN A 106 7.92 14.74 0.42
N VAL A 107 7.22 14.44 1.52
CA VAL A 107 6.04 13.56 1.51
C VAL A 107 4.94 14.15 0.62
N THR A 108 4.72 15.46 0.72
CA THR A 108 3.72 16.17 -0.12
C THR A 108 4.05 16.05 -1.61
N ASP A 109 5.31 16.25 -1.98
CA ASP A 109 5.76 16.15 -3.37
C ASP A 109 5.65 14.72 -3.91
N LEU A 110 6.06 13.73 -3.11
CA LEU A 110 6.00 12.31 -3.47
C LEU A 110 4.57 11.78 -3.58
N LEU A 111 3.67 12.22 -2.70
CA LEU A 111 2.28 11.79 -2.70
C LEU A 111 1.35 12.68 -3.53
N GLY A 112 1.84 13.81 -4.06
CA GLY A 112 1.06 14.75 -4.88
C GLY A 112 0.28 14.14 -6.06
N PRO A 113 0.81 13.11 -6.76
CA PRO A 113 0.05 12.42 -7.81
C PRO A 113 -1.14 11.57 -7.33
N TYR A 114 -1.26 11.30 -6.03
CA TYR A 114 -2.30 10.43 -5.47
C TYR A 114 -3.43 11.25 -4.84
N SER A 115 -4.68 10.85 -5.08
CA SER A 115 -5.88 11.55 -4.58
C SER A 115 -6.37 11.06 -3.22
N ILE A 116 -5.73 10.04 -2.64
CA ILE A 116 -6.14 9.50 -1.33
C ILE A 116 -5.75 10.48 -0.24
N ARG A 117 -6.69 10.75 0.67
CA ARG A 117 -6.45 11.62 1.81
C ARG A 117 -5.44 10.95 2.75
N TYR A 118 -4.46 11.73 3.21
CA TYR A 118 -3.53 11.28 4.23
C TYR A 118 -3.32 12.36 5.29
N ASP A 119 -2.98 11.92 6.50
CA ASP A 119 -2.52 12.75 7.60
C ASP A 119 -1.12 12.31 8.03
N LEU A 120 -0.32 13.28 8.48
CA LEU A 120 1.05 13.05 8.93
C LEU A 120 1.15 13.24 10.44
N GLU A 121 1.69 12.24 11.11
CA GLU A 121 1.98 12.25 12.55
C GLU A 121 3.49 12.17 12.73
N PHE A 122 4.09 13.21 13.32
CA PHE A 122 5.52 13.24 13.58
C PHE A 122 5.78 12.81 15.02
N ILE A 123 6.62 11.78 15.19
CA ILE A 123 7.02 11.23 16.48
C ILE A 123 8.50 11.56 16.66
N LEU A 124 8.81 12.28 17.75
CA LEU A 124 10.17 12.56 18.15
C LEU A 124 10.70 11.36 18.95
N VAL A 125 11.85 10.83 18.52
CA VAL A 125 12.55 9.71 19.19
C VAL A 125 13.79 10.24 19.91
#